data_AF-A0A1F8XQK6-F1
#
_entry.id   AF-A0A1F8XQK6-F1
#
_cell.length_a   1.000
_cell.length_b   1.000
_cell.length_c   1.000
_cell.angle_alpha   90.00
_cell.angle_beta   90.00
_cell.angle_gamma   90.00
#
_symmetry.space_group_name_H-M   'P 1'
#
loop_
_entity.id
_entity.type
_entity.pdbx_description
1 polymer ?
#
loop_
_entity_poly.entity_id
_entity_poly.type
_entity_poly.pdbx_seq_one_letter_code
_entity_poly.pdbx_strand_id
1 'polypeptide(L)'
;MSLTHYTVNLNRGVMEDMKGAIRLTAVFFALSALASPEAFAQPSVTTLSGTIASGQALTIIGAGFGAKTQVQPVSWDDFDGGTNSSTLGAPVIGDTWTFHNLATSSPVSASYSNALLRTNSSLSAKCSMSASNGQSVCSFGWTGHSHSQLYFTYWRYNTPSGTVTRNHKQFYVFGNSSSDLPQVLLASIPCADPTWQVYDNQDENEYNTAGWTFDNTNDLWQRWEVLVKLNEPYTSSNGVFQVWKDGVLGVDVSTMKIRDTDNLFDDFRLGNMHAHDALGQCAAGGDNVVYFDDLYIDTTPQRVEISDSPTWASSTHREIQLLTSWSDTSVTVTLRNGAFSTLNNLYLYVVDANGDANSEGHLLCTGCPAAPTSVVEQ
;
A
#
# COMPACT_ATOMS: atom_id res chain seq x y z
N MET A 1 1.34 51.31 -44.01
CA MET A 1 1.30 50.20 -43.04
C MET A 1 -0.11 50.10 -42.52
N SER A 2 -0.73 48.92 -42.64
CA SER A 2 -2.06 48.65 -42.08
C SER A 2 -1.92 48.14 -40.65
N LEU A 3 -2.81 48.58 -39.76
CA LEU A 3 -2.90 48.13 -38.37
C LEU A 3 -4.37 47.82 -38.09
N THR A 4 -4.72 46.54 -38.11
CA THR A 4 -6.08 46.08 -37.85
C THR A 4 -6.15 45.52 -36.43
N HIS A 5 -6.80 46.23 -35.52
CA HIS A 5 -7.31 45.67 -34.27
C HIS A 5 -8.82 45.48 -34.42
N TYR A 6 -9.33 44.31 -34.02
CA TYR A 6 -10.77 44.08 -33.86
C TYR A 6 -11.03 43.54 -32.45
N THR A 7 -11.96 44.19 -31.75
CA THR A 7 -12.32 43.85 -30.37
C THR A 7 -13.85 43.74 -30.28
N VAL A 8 -14.32 42.54 -29.90
CA VAL A 8 -15.52 42.20 -29.11
C VAL A 8 -16.87 42.90 -29.40
N ASN A 9 -17.92 42.10 -29.59
CA ASN A 9 -19.22 42.15 -28.87
C ASN A 9 -20.11 40.97 -29.34
N LEU A 10 -20.49 40.00 -28.50
CA LEU A 10 -21.51 40.00 -27.42
C LEU A 10 -22.98 39.75 -27.87
N ASN A 11 -23.38 38.49 -27.70
CA ASN A 11 -24.66 37.98 -27.14
C ASN A 11 -26.04 38.11 -27.83
N ARG A 12 -26.73 36.94 -27.80
CA ARG A 12 -28.18 36.67 -27.62
C ARG A 12 -29.18 37.00 -28.74
N GLY A 13 -29.98 35.99 -29.14
CA GLY A 13 -31.34 36.22 -29.65
C GLY A 13 -32.12 35.05 -30.29
N VAL A 14 -32.95 34.36 -29.49
CA VAL A 14 -34.28 33.80 -29.86
C VAL A 14 -34.35 32.49 -30.69
N MET A 15 -35.50 31.80 -30.57
CA MET A 15 -35.80 30.39 -30.86
C MET A 15 -36.68 30.18 -32.12
N GLU A 16 -36.90 28.89 -32.41
CA GLU A 16 -37.94 28.26 -33.25
C GLU A 16 -37.75 28.23 -34.78
N ASP A 17 -37.69 27.01 -35.32
CA ASP A 17 -38.83 26.47 -36.09
C ASP A 17 -38.84 24.93 -36.05
N MET A 18 -40.02 24.32 -35.84
CA MET A 18 -40.23 22.87 -35.87
C MET A 18 -40.93 22.46 -37.17
N LYS A 19 -40.31 21.59 -37.99
CA LYS A 19 -41.03 20.70 -38.93
C LYS A 19 -40.20 19.51 -39.44
N GLY A 20 -40.64 18.31 -39.07
CA GLY A 20 -40.80 17.18 -39.99
C GLY A 20 -39.57 16.40 -40.46
N ALA A 21 -39.30 15.26 -39.82
CA ALA A 21 -38.78 14.07 -40.50
C ALA A 21 -39.22 12.78 -39.77
N ILE A 22 -40.13 12.02 -40.39
CA ILE A 22 -40.49 10.66 -39.96
C ILE A 22 -39.33 9.73 -40.32
N ARG A 23 -38.81 8.94 -39.36
CA ARG A 23 -37.96 7.77 -39.65
C ARG A 23 -38.30 6.58 -38.77
N LEU A 24 -38.27 5.40 -39.41
CA LEU A 24 -38.61 4.07 -38.90
C LEU A 24 -38.03 3.76 -37.51
N THR A 25 -38.89 3.26 -36.62
CA THR A 25 -38.48 2.51 -35.43
C THR A 25 -37.92 1.14 -35.84
N ALA A 26 -36.62 1.07 -36.11
CA ALA A 26 -35.93 -0.22 -36.20
C ALA A 26 -35.62 -0.71 -34.77
N VAL A 27 -36.31 -1.78 -34.35
CA VAL A 27 -36.01 -2.46 -33.07
C VAL A 27 -34.68 -3.22 -33.23
N PHE A 28 -33.57 -2.54 -32.93
CA PHE A 28 -32.32 -3.22 -32.64
C PHE A 28 -32.45 -3.88 -31.27
N PHE A 29 -32.69 -5.19 -31.27
CA PHE A 29 -32.32 -6.03 -30.13
C PHE A 29 -30.79 -6.03 -30.06
N ALA A 30 -30.23 -5.02 -29.39
CA ALA A 30 -28.84 -5.03 -29.00
C ALA A 30 -28.69 -6.17 -27.99
N LEU A 31 -28.18 -7.31 -28.45
CA LEU A 31 -27.75 -8.40 -27.60
C LEU A 31 -26.46 -7.96 -26.91
N SER A 32 -26.59 -7.02 -25.97
CA SER A 32 -25.54 -6.68 -25.02
C SER A 32 -25.26 -7.91 -24.19
N ALA A 33 -24.27 -8.68 -24.62
CA ALA A 33 -23.64 -9.67 -23.78
C ALA A 33 -23.10 -8.92 -22.56
N LEU A 34 -23.88 -8.94 -21.48
CA LEU A 34 -23.40 -8.62 -20.15
C LEU A 34 -22.31 -9.65 -19.89
N ALA A 35 -21.06 -9.26 -20.14
CA ALA A 35 -19.92 -9.92 -19.54
C ALA A 35 -20.08 -9.72 -18.04
N SER A 36 -20.74 -10.70 -17.40
CA SER A 36 -20.68 -10.83 -15.96
C SER A 36 -19.20 -10.81 -15.58
N PRO A 37 -18.75 -9.97 -14.63
CA PRO A 37 -17.41 -10.16 -14.10
C PRO A 37 -17.30 -11.61 -13.64
N GLU A 38 -16.21 -12.28 -14.02
CA GLU A 38 -15.95 -13.64 -13.55
C GLU A 38 -15.77 -13.57 -12.04
N ALA A 39 -16.84 -13.89 -11.32
CA ALA A 39 -16.81 -14.02 -9.87
C ALA A 39 -16.04 -15.30 -9.55
N PHE A 40 -14.71 -15.18 -9.51
CA PHE A 40 -13.86 -16.20 -8.93
C PHE A 40 -14.34 -16.49 -7.50
N ALA A 41 -14.41 -17.76 -7.15
CA ALA A 41 -14.74 -18.13 -5.78
C ALA A 41 -13.60 -17.64 -4.88
N GLN A 42 -13.94 -16.92 -3.81
CA GLN A 42 -12.97 -16.53 -2.78
C GLN A 42 -12.20 -17.77 -2.31
N PRO A 43 -10.91 -17.61 -1.94
CA PRO A 43 -10.10 -18.73 -1.48
C PRO A 43 -10.77 -19.45 -0.30
N SER A 44 -10.49 -20.74 -0.14
CA SER A 44 -11.09 -21.57 0.91
C SER A 44 -10.01 -22.44 1.57
N VAL A 45 -9.92 -22.39 2.90
CA VAL A 45 -8.94 -23.16 3.67
C VAL A 45 -9.63 -24.36 4.33
N THR A 46 -9.27 -25.57 3.89
CA THR A 46 -9.91 -26.81 4.33
C THR A 46 -9.18 -27.46 5.51
N THR A 47 -7.85 -27.48 5.48
CA THR A 47 -7.03 -28.18 6.49
C THR A 47 -5.68 -27.48 6.69
N LEU A 48 -5.21 -27.48 7.94
CA LEU A 48 -3.85 -27.09 8.31
C LEU A 48 -3.04 -28.34 8.70
N SER A 49 -1.76 -28.38 8.33
CA SER A 49 -0.83 -29.46 8.65
C SER A 49 0.50 -28.88 9.10
N GLY A 50 1.00 -29.29 10.27
CA GLY A 50 2.20 -28.76 10.89
C GLY A 50 1.99 -28.48 12.38
N THR A 51 2.90 -27.72 12.99
CA THR A 51 2.79 -27.28 14.40
C THR A 51 2.45 -25.79 14.45
N ILE A 52 1.36 -25.44 15.14
CA ILE A 52 0.96 -24.05 15.36
C ILE A 52 1.84 -23.45 16.46
N ALA A 53 3.01 -22.94 16.07
CA ALA A 53 3.95 -22.21 16.93
C ALA A 53 4.82 -21.25 16.10
N SER A 54 5.28 -20.16 16.70
CA SER A 54 6.17 -19.19 16.04
C SER A 54 7.47 -19.87 15.56
N GLY A 55 7.93 -19.47 14.37
CA GLY A 55 9.09 -20.04 13.70
C GLY A 55 8.90 -21.46 13.12
N GLN A 56 7.71 -22.07 13.27
CA GLN A 56 7.43 -23.38 12.68
C GLN A 56 6.80 -23.25 11.29
N ALA A 57 7.05 -24.25 10.44
CA ALA A 57 6.38 -24.39 9.16
C ALA A 57 4.94 -24.88 9.35
N LEU A 58 4.00 -24.22 8.66
CA LEU A 58 2.60 -24.63 8.57
C LEU A 58 2.21 -24.74 7.10
N THR A 59 1.76 -25.93 6.69
CA THR A 59 1.11 -26.15 5.39
C THR A 59 -0.39 -25.90 5.52
N ILE A 60 -0.89 -25.06 4.62
CA ILE A 60 -2.28 -24.68 4.46
C ILE A 60 -2.77 -25.40 3.19
N ILE A 61 -3.90 -26.08 3.28
CA ILE A 61 -4.51 -26.84 2.18
C ILE A 61 -5.89 -26.26 1.90
N GLY A 62 -6.26 -26.16 0.63
CA GLY A 62 -7.50 -25.52 0.21
C GLY A 62 -7.70 -25.48 -1.29
N ALA A 63 -8.41 -24.46 -1.77
CA ALA A 63 -8.64 -24.19 -3.18
C ALA A 63 -8.90 -22.69 -3.43
N GLY A 64 -8.62 -22.24 -4.66
CA GLY A 64 -8.84 -20.85 -5.08
C GLY A 64 -7.75 -19.89 -4.61
N PHE A 65 -6.57 -20.37 -4.24
CA PHE A 65 -5.45 -19.51 -3.84
C PHE A 65 -4.78 -18.83 -5.04
N GLY A 66 -5.04 -19.33 -6.26
CA GLY A 66 -4.37 -18.92 -7.48
C GLY A 66 -2.91 -19.38 -7.53
N ALA A 67 -2.30 -19.33 -8.72
CA ALA A 67 -0.85 -19.48 -8.83
C ALA A 67 -0.15 -18.18 -8.40
N LYS A 68 0.98 -18.28 -7.70
CA LYS A 68 1.89 -17.16 -7.40
C LYS A 68 3.26 -17.50 -7.98
N THR A 69 3.72 -16.74 -8.96
CA THR A 69 4.95 -17.04 -9.74
C THR A 69 6.22 -16.74 -8.93
N GLN A 70 6.25 -15.63 -8.22
CA GLN A 70 7.27 -15.28 -7.25
C GLN A 70 6.74 -15.58 -5.85
N VAL A 71 7.16 -16.69 -5.25
CA VAL A 71 6.61 -17.13 -3.95
C VAL A 71 7.01 -16.22 -2.80
N GLN A 72 8.27 -15.79 -2.73
CA GLN A 72 8.76 -14.90 -1.68
C GLN A 72 8.49 -13.42 -2.03
N PRO A 73 8.28 -12.55 -1.02
CA PRO A 73 8.21 -11.11 -1.24
C PRO A 73 9.47 -10.59 -1.95
N VAL A 74 9.33 -9.47 -2.65
CA VAL A 74 10.46 -8.70 -3.21
C VAL A 74 11.38 -8.23 -2.08
N SER A 75 10.79 -7.80 -0.95
CA SER A 75 11.54 -7.54 0.27
C SER A 75 10.69 -7.73 1.52
N TRP A 76 11.31 -8.16 2.62
CA TRP A 76 10.69 -8.12 3.94
C TRP A 76 11.72 -7.90 5.06
N ASP A 77 11.37 -7.07 6.04
CA ASP A 77 12.22 -6.74 7.20
C ASP A 77 11.37 -6.45 8.47
N ASP A 78 11.70 -7.10 9.59
CA ASP A 78 11.27 -6.72 10.96
C ASP A 78 12.22 -5.71 11.61
N PHE A 79 13.37 -5.44 10.96
CA PHE A 79 14.46 -4.62 11.47
C PHE A 79 15.13 -5.14 12.75
N ASP A 80 14.77 -6.34 13.25
CA ASP A 80 15.26 -6.90 14.52
C ASP A 80 16.68 -7.48 14.42
N GLY A 81 17.15 -7.79 13.21
CA GLY A 81 18.53 -8.25 12.97
C GLY A 81 19.62 -7.18 13.09
N GLY A 82 19.25 -5.92 13.37
CA GLY A 82 20.16 -4.77 13.34
C GLY A 82 21.00 -4.54 14.60
N THR A 83 21.63 -3.36 14.66
CA THR A 83 22.28 -2.84 15.88
C THR A 83 21.77 -1.42 16.14
N ASN A 84 21.26 -1.17 17.34
CA ASN A 84 20.69 0.14 17.69
C ASN A 84 21.62 1.32 17.33
N SER A 85 21.05 2.34 16.70
CA SER A 85 21.72 3.53 16.15
C SER A 85 22.71 3.31 14.99
N SER A 86 22.89 2.09 14.47
CA SER A 86 23.58 1.89 13.19
C SER A 86 22.64 2.19 12.02
N THR A 87 23.19 2.64 10.89
CA THR A 87 22.48 2.72 9.61
C THR A 87 21.82 1.38 9.28
N LEU A 88 20.67 1.38 8.59
CA LEU A 88 20.02 0.15 8.14
C LEU A 88 20.96 -0.68 7.24
N GLY A 89 20.85 -1.99 7.32
CA GLY A 89 21.68 -2.95 6.58
C GLY A 89 20.91 -3.62 5.44
N ALA A 90 21.16 -4.92 5.28
CA ALA A 90 20.30 -5.76 4.44
C ALA A 90 19.02 -6.15 5.20
N PRO A 91 17.87 -6.22 4.52
CA PRO A 91 16.65 -6.81 5.08
C PRO A 91 16.80 -8.32 5.27
N VAL A 92 15.84 -8.92 5.98
CA VAL A 92 15.77 -10.38 6.14
C VAL A 92 15.47 -11.08 4.80
N ILE A 93 14.68 -10.44 3.92
CA ILE A 93 14.45 -10.85 2.52
C ILE A 93 14.62 -9.61 1.63
N GLY A 94 15.34 -9.74 0.51
CA GLY A 94 15.53 -8.69 -0.48
C GLY A 94 16.96 -8.15 -0.56
N ASP A 95 17.16 -7.18 -1.44
CA ASP A 95 18.46 -6.53 -1.62
C ASP A 95 18.77 -5.49 -0.53
N THR A 96 20.05 -5.17 -0.35
CA THR A 96 20.50 -4.27 0.72
C THR A 96 19.87 -2.89 0.61
N TRP A 97 19.37 -2.36 1.73
CA TRP A 97 18.71 -1.06 1.73
C TRP A 97 19.65 0.05 1.26
N THR A 98 19.18 0.79 0.27
CA THR A 98 19.81 2.00 -0.26
C THR A 98 19.04 3.23 0.25
N PHE A 99 19.71 4.38 0.30
CA PHE A 99 19.19 5.57 0.98
C PHE A 99 19.02 6.75 0.03
N HIS A 100 17.94 7.50 0.22
CA HIS A 100 17.82 8.85 -0.28
C HIS A 100 17.60 9.78 0.92
N ASN A 101 18.53 10.71 1.10
CA ASN A 101 18.55 11.68 2.18
C ASN A 101 18.98 13.04 1.62
N LEU A 102 18.33 14.13 2.06
CA LEU A 102 18.65 15.49 1.65
C LEU A 102 18.75 16.37 2.90
N ALA A 103 19.92 16.97 3.12
CA ALA A 103 20.22 17.90 4.21
C ALA A 103 21.09 19.06 3.70
N THR A 104 21.06 20.20 4.40
CA THR A 104 21.97 21.32 4.10
C THR A 104 23.35 21.13 4.73
N SER A 105 23.45 20.31 5.77
CA SER A 105 24.70 19.88 6.39
C SER A 105 24.53 18.52 7.07
N SER A 106 25.60 17.70 7.08
CA SER A 106 25.66 16.41 7.80
C SER A 106 24.41 15.52 7.62
N PRO A 107 24.20 14.93 6.43
CA PRO A 107 23.05 14.09 6.18
C PRO A 107 23.03 12.82 7.05
N VAL A 108 21.84 12.40 7.44
CA VAL A 108 21.54 11.23 8.26
C VAL A 108 20.69 10.25 7.45
N SER A 109 21.19 9.02 7.29
CA SER A 109 20.43 7.91 6.71
C SER A 109 19.49 7.27 7.74
N ALA A 110 18.52 6.49 7.26
CA ALA A 110 17.70 5.65 8.14
C ALA A 110 18.57 4.71 8.98
N SER A 111 18.16 4.46 10.22
CA SER A 111 18.93 3.71 11.22
C SER A 111 18.04 2.77 12.04
N TYR A 112 18.62 1.69 12.56
CA TYR A 112 17.92 0.85 13.54
C TYR A 112 17.78 1.62 14.87
N SER A 113 16.66 1.42 15.55
CA SER A 113 16.33 2.16 16.77
C SER A 113 15.57 1.30 17.78
N ASN A 114 15.97 1.35 19.05
CA ASN A 114 15.17 0.83 20.17
C ASN A 114 14.40 1.90 20.95
N ALA A 115 14.39 3.15 20.47
CA ALA A 115 13.74 4.28 21.14
C ALA A 115 12.20 4.21 21.11
N LEU A 116 11.65 3.53 20.09
CA LEU A 116 10.23 3.27 19.94
C LEU A 116 10.06 1.94 19.20
N LEU A 117 9.23 1.05 19.74
CA LEU A 117 9.09 -0.33 19.30
C LEU A 117 7.61 -0.67 19.13
N ARG A 118 7.30 -1.60 18.22
CA ARG A 118 6.01 -2.29 18.21
C ARG A 118 6.05 -3.44 19.22
N THR A 119 4.90 -4.02 19.56
CA THR A 119 4.84 -5.19 20.45
C THR A 119 5.61 -6.36 19.82
N ASN A 120 6.43 -7.01 20.64
CA ASN A 120 7.36 -8.11 20.29
C ASN A 120 8.57 -7.76 19.42
N SER A 121 8.71 -6.51 18.93
CA SER A 121 9.93 -6.05 18.25
C SER A 121 11.02 -5.67 19.26
N SER A 122 12.27 -5.81 18.87
CA SER A 122 13.48 -5.38 19.61
C SER A 122 14.11 -4.09 19.05
N LEU A 123 13.89 -3.82 17.77
CA LEU A 123 14.30 -2.64 17.01
C LEU A 123 13.15 -2.16 16.10
N SER A 124 13.33 -0.99 15.50
CA SER A 124 12.51 -0.46 14.41
C SER A 124 13.40 0.36 13.46
N ALA A 125 12.98 0.53 12.21
CA ALA A 125 13.62 1.47 11.29
C ALA A 125 13.23 2.90 11.64
N LYS A 126 14.21 3.76 11.90
CA LYS A 126 14.04 5.17 12.23
C LYS A 126 14.54 6.07 11.11
N CYS A 127 13.67 6.96 10.63
CA CYS A 127 14.04 8.12 9.84
C CYS A 127 13.90 9.40 10.67
N SER A 128 14.81 10.35 10.47
CA SER A 128 14.82 11.62 11.20
C SER A 128 15.05 12.78 10.25
N MET A 129 14.21 13.79 10.35
CA MET A 129 14.19 14.99 9.53
C MET A 129 14.22 16.19 10.48
N SER A 130 15.33 16.90 10.53
CA SER A 130 15.58 17.99 11.49
C SER A 130 15.83 19.30 10.76
N ALA A 131 15.13 20.34 11.20
CA ALA A 131 15.32 21.69 10.73
C ALA A 131 16.73 22.21 11.06
N SER A 132 17.35 21.69 12.14
CA SER A 132 18.67 22.12 12.61
C SER A 132 19.81 21.88 11.61
N ASN A 133 19.74 20.81 10.82
CA ASN A 133 20.69 20.47 9.76
C ASN A 133 20.04 20.51 8.36
N GLY A 134 18.79 20.97 8.27
CA GLY A 134 18.00 21.08 7.04
C GLY A 134 17.62 19.75 6.41
N GLN A 135 17.57 18.65 7.19
CA GLN A 135 17.30 17.29 6.72
C GLN A 135 15.82 17.10 6.33
N SER A 136 15.41 17.48 5.12
CA SER A 136 14.01 17.46 4.69
C SER A 136 13.53 16.15 4.06
N VAL A 137 14.46 15.24 3.75
CA VAL A 137 14.18 13.89 3.23
C VAL A 137 15.02 12.90 4.01
N CYS A 138 14.37 11.87 4.56
CA CYS A 138 15.02 10.63 4.97
C CYS A 138 14.20 9.48 4.40
N SER A 139 14.84 8.59 3.64
CA SER A 139 14.20 7.37 3.16
C SER A 139 15.17 6.24 2.88
N PHE A 140 14.62 5.03 2.86
CA PHE A 140 15.32 3.80 2.52
C PHE A 140 14.44 2.93 1.60
N GLY A 141 15.08 1.99 0.89
CA GLY A 141 14.42 1.04 0.00
C GLY A 141 15.38 0.50 -1.07
N TRP A 142 14.85 0.03 -2.19
CA TRP A 142 15.62 -0.60 -3.27
C TRP A 142 15.52 0.17 -4.60
N THR A 143 16.35 -0.21 -5.57
CA THR A 143 16.44 0.37 -6.91
C THR A 143 16.90 -0.70 -7.90
N GLY A 144 16.42 -0.67 -9.14
CA GLY A 144 16.74 -1.66 -10.18
C GLY A 144 15.80 -2.86 -10.25
N HIS A 145 14.61 -2.78 -9.63
CA HIS A 145 13.61 -3.86 -9.66
C HIS A 145 12.38 -3.45 -10.47
N SER A 146 12.42 -3.74 -11.77
CA SER A 146 11.35 -3.35 -12.70
C SER A 146 10.05 -4.17 -12.52
N HIS A 147 9.00 -3.52 -12.04
CA HIS A 147 7.67 -4.11 -11.75
C HIS A 147 6.50 -3.27 -12.32
N SER A 148 5.41 -3.94 -12.73
CA SER A 148 4.17 -3.27 -13.17
C SER A 148 3.10 -3.15 -12.08
N GLN A 149 3.29 -3.86 -10.96
CA GLN A 149 2.39 -3.89 -9.82
C GLN A 149 3.20 -4.10 -8.55
N LEU A 150 2.84 -3.40 -7.48
CA LEU A 150 3.39 -3.59 -6.15
C LEU A 150 2.25 -3.64 -5.13
N TYR A 151 2.26 -4.65 -4.26
CA TYR A 151 1.59 -4.62 -2.98
C TYR A 151 2.65 -4.41 -1.90
N PHE A 152 2.44 -3.46 -0.99
CA PHE A 152 3.32 -3.30 0.16
C PHE A 152 2.55 -2.90 1.42
N THR A 153 3.07 -3.32 2.56
CA THR A 153 2.57 -2.89 3.87
C THR A 153 3.74 -2.60 4.80
N TYR A 154 3.51 -1.70 5.74
CA TYR A 154 4.44 -1.34 6.80
C TYR A 154 3.64 -0.82 7.98
N TRP A 155 4.20 -0.97 9.17
CA TRP A 155 3.76 -0.21 10.33
C TRP A 155 4.48 1.12 10.36
N ARG A 156 3.78 2.18 10.75
CA ARG A 156 4.30 3.55 10.87
C ARG A 156 3.92 4.14 12.22
N TYR A 157 4.85 4.86 12.84
CA TYR A 157 4.61 5.77 13.95
C TYR A 157 5.29 7.11 13.64
N ASN A 158 4.58 8.21 13.78
CA ASN A 158 5.08 9.54 13.41
C ASN A 158 5.08 10.50 14.60
N THR A 159 6.24 11.07 14.94
CA THR A 159 6.39 12.11 15.97
C THR A 159 6.82 13.43 15.31
N PRO A 160 5.89 14.27 14.82
CA PRO A 160 6.21 15.62 14.42
C PRO A 160 6.34 16.54 15.63
N SER A 161 7.13 17.60 15.51
CA SER A 161 7.37 18.55 16.59
C SER A 161 7.59 19.96 16.06
N GLY A 162 7.11 20.96 16.80
CA GLY A 162 7.14 22.35 16.34
C GLY A 162 6.06 22.66 15.31
N THR A 163 6.39 23.46 14.29
CA THR A 163 5.44 23.97 13.31
C THR A 163 5.14 22.94 12.22
N VAL A 164 3.85 22.81 11.86
CA VAL A 164 3.40 21.92 10.77
C VAL A 164 3.99 22.35 9.42
N THR A 165 4.43 21.36 8.66
CA THR A 165 5.10 21.56 7.36
C THR A 165 4.12 21.83 6.21
N ARG A 166 4.66 22.31 5.09
CA ARG A 166 4.00 22.42 3.78
C ARG A 166 4.03 21.18 2.92
N ASN A 167 4.84 20.18 3.27
CA ASN A 167 4.93 18.94 2.52
C ASN A 167 5.35 17.83 3.48
N HIS A 168 4.48 16.86 3.69
CA HIS A 168 4.84 15.61 4.34
C HIS A 168 4.41 14.43 3.47
N LYS A 169 5.28 13.44 3.34
CA LYS A 169 5.08 12.28 2.47
C LYS A 169 5.49 11.01 3.20
N GLN A 170 4.87 9.87 2.88
CA GLN A 170 5.21 8.58 3.50
C GLN A 170 6.10 7.71 2.62
N PHE A 171 5.84 7.67 1.32
CA PHE A 171 6.67 6.94 0.36
C PHE A 171 6.69 7.61 -1.02
N TYR A 172 7.68 7.23 -1.82
CA TYR A 172 7.73 7.42 -3.28
C TYR A 172 7.90 6.06 -3.95
N VAL A 173 7.36 5.91 -5.16
CA VAL A 173 7.81 4.90 -6.12
C VAL A 173 8.16 5.62 -7.41
N PHE A 174 9.39 5.44 -7.90
CA PHE A 174 9.90 6.00 -9.15
C PHE A 174 9.95 4.93 -10.23
N GLY A 175 9.89 5.36 -11.49
CA GLY A 175 9.98 4.47 -12.65
C GLY A 175 11.40 4.37 -13.23
N ASN A 176 11.63 3.39 -14.11
CA ASN A 176 12.86 3.25 -14.89
C ASN A 176 13.04 4.27 -16.04
N SER A 177 12.19 5.30 -16.10
CA SER A 177 12.40 6.49 -16.95
C SER A 177 13.39 7.46 -16.30
N SER A 178 14.14 8.21 -17.11
CA SER A 178 15.13 9.20 -16.65
C SER A 178 14.48 10.50 -16.11
N SER A 179 13.39 10.38 -15.36
CA SER A 179 12.60 11.47 -14.79
C SER A 179 12.82 11.54 -13.29
N ASP A 180 13.27 12.68 -12.76
CA ASP A 180 13.46 12.91 -11.32
C ASP A 180 12.14 12.96 -10.51
N LEU A 181 11.01 12.55 -11.11
CA LEU A 181 9.67 12.57 -10.52
C LEU A 181 9.19 11.14 -10.21
N PRO A 182 8.57 10.92 -9.04
CA PRO A 182 7.97 9.63 -8.68
C PRO A 182 6.72 9.38 -9.53
N GLN A 183 6.50 8.12 -9.93
CA GLN A 183 5.25 7.70 -10.60
C GLN A 183 4.06 7.72 -9.63
N VAL A 184 4.28 7.37 -8.36
CA VAL A 184 3.27 7.47 -7.30
C VAL A 184 3.86 7.88 -5.95
N LEU A 185 3.01 8.47 -5.11
CA LEU A 185 3.32 8.79 -3.72
C LEU A 185 2.05 8.87 -2.86
N LEU A 186 2.23 8.85 -1.54
CA LEU A 186 1.22 9.22 -0.54
C LEU A 186 1.69 10.45 0.25
N ALA A 187 0.88 11.51 0.26
CA ALA A 187 1.25 12.81 0.83
C ALA A 187 0.10 13.53 1.55
N SER A 188 0.50 14.57 2.26
CA SER A 188 -0.34 15.57 2.91
C SER A 188 0.35 16.94 2.80
N ILE A 189 -0.40 18.04 2.91
CA ILE A 189 0.10 19.42 2.94
C ILE A 189 -0.31 20.05 4.29
N PRO A 190 0.29 19.61 5.43
CA PRO A 190 -0.31 19.78 6.77
C PRO A 190 -0.71 21.20 7.16
N CYS A 191 0.04 22.22 6.72
CA CYS A 191 -0.26 23.63 6.97
C CYS A 191 -1.50 24.19 6.25
N ALA A 192 -2.03 23.51 5.23
CA ALA A 192 -3.05 24.04 4.31
C ALA A 192 -4.19 23.06 4.06
N ASP A 193 -3.86 21.80 3.76
CA ASP A 193 -4.79 20.68 3.72
C ASP A 193 -4.10 19.46 4.36
N PRO A 194 -4.44 19.12 5.62
CA PRO A 194 -3.83 18.00 6.32
C PRO A 194 -4.36 16.65 5.82
N THR A 195 -5.36 16.59 4.94
CA THR A 195 -5.94 15.34 4.43
C THR A 195 -4.90 14.52 3.67
N TRP A 196 -4.83 13.22 3.94
CA TRP A 196 -3.99 12.32 3.16
C TRP A 196 -4.57 12.09 1.77
N GLN A 197 -3.71 12.15 0.77
CA GLN A 197 -4.08 11.96 -0.62
C GLN A 197 -2.94 11.27 -1.37
N VAL A 198 -3.31 10.47 -2.37
CA VAL A 198 -2.36 9.94 -3.34
C VAL A 198 -2.11 10.96 -4.45
N TYR A 199 -0.92 10.91 -5.04
CA TYR A 199 -0.59 11.66 -6.25
C TYR A 199 0.11 10.74 -7.25
N ASP A 200 -0.03 11.08 -8.54
CA ASP A 200 0.77 10.52 -9.63
C ASP A 200 1.79 11.53 -10.20
N ASN A 201 2.41 11.20 -11.35
CA ASN A 201 3.35 12.08 -12.03
C ASN A 201 2.72 13.03 -13.07
N GLN A 202 1.39 13.07 -13.17
CA GLN A 202 0.59 13.91 -14.07
C GLN A 202 -0.15 15.04 -13.33
N ASP A 203 0.17 15.24 -12.04
CA ASP A 203 -0.55 16.11 -11.11
C ASP A 203 -2.03 15.68 -10.87
N GLU A 204 -2.39 14.41 -11.15
CA GLU A 204 -3.64 13.83 -10.66
C GLU A 204 -3.50 13.48 -9.18
N ASN A 205 -4.53 13.79 -8.38
CA ASN A 205 -4.53 13.55 -6.94
C ASN A 205 -5.90 13.07 -6.46
N GLU A 206 -5.91 12.09 -5.55
CA GLU A 206 -7.14 11.55 -4.99
C GLU A 206 -7.09 11.48 -3.46
N TYR A 207 -8.10 12.08 -2.84
CA TYR A 207 -8.20 12.21 -1.39
C TYR A 207 -8.70 10.91 -0.76
N ASN A 208 -8.19 10.58 0.42
CA ASN A 208 -8.78 9.50 1.20
C ASN A 208 -10.20 9.87 1.67
N THR A 209 -11.11 8.91 1.59
CA THR A 209 -12.51 9.02 1.98
C THR A 209 -12.77 8.60 3.44
N ALA A 210 -11.79 7.99 4.09
CA ALA A 210 -11.86 7.47 5.46
C ALA A 210 -11.47 8.51 6.54
N GLY A 211 -11.29 9.78 6.18
CA GLY A 211 -11.08 10.89 7.11
C GLY A 211 -9.68 10.94 7.73
N TRP A 212 -8.68 10.32 7.11
CA TRP A 212 -7.30 10.37 7.58
C TRP A 212 -6.68 11.74 7.30
N THR A 213 -6.05 12.31 8.32
CA THR A 213 -5.28 13.54 8.23
C THR A 213 -3.89 13.33 8.79
N PHE A 214 -2.97 14.24 8.49
CA PHE A 214 -1.67 14.28 9.13
C PHE A 214 -1.83 14.22 10.67
N ASP A 215 -2.69 15.06 11.24
CA ASP A 215 -2.88 15.17 12.68
C ASP A 215 -3.39 13.87 13.33
N ASN A 216 -4.35 13.15 12.71
CA ASN A 216 -4.90 11.90 13.28
C ASN A 216 -4.09 10.63 12.92
N THR A 217 -2.89 10.81 12.38
CA THR A 217 -1.93 9.73 12.03
C THR A 217 -0.55 9.96 12.66
N ASN A 218 -0.53 10.69 13.79
CA ASN A 218 0.64 11.00 14.61
C ASN A 218 0.52 10.36 15.99
N ASP A 219 1.66 10.03 16.60
CA ASP A 219 1.79 9.53 17.98
C ASP A 219 1.06 8.21 18.30
N LEU A 220 0.75 7.41 17.28
CA LEU A 220 0.29 6.02 17.41
C LEU A 220 0.86 5.12 16.29
N TRP A 221 1.02 3.82 16.59
CA TRP A 221 1.37 2.81 15.58
C TRP A 221 0.15 2.52 14.71
N GLN A 222 0.34 2.55 13.39
CA GLN A 222 -0.71 2.25 12.40
C GLN A 222 -0.13 1.35 11.32
N ARG A 223 -0.90 0.37 10.86
CA ARG A 223 -0.55 -0.43 9.68
C ARG A 223 -1.06 0.27 8.44
N TRP A 224 -0.17 0.57 7.50
CA TRP A 224 -0.53 1.07 6.18
C TRP A 224 -0.36 -0.07 5.17
N GLU A 225 -1.30 -0.19 4.24
CA GLU A 225 -1.23 -1.13 3.11
C GLU A 225 -1.48 -0.37 1.82
N VAL A 226 -0.77 -0.73 0.75
CA VAL A 226 -0.88 -0.12 -0.56
C VAL A 226 -0.91 -1.21 -1.62
N LEU A 227 -1.84 -1.11 -2.56
CA LEU A 227 -1.78 -1.81 -3.84
C LEU A 227 -1.70 -0.74 -4.93
N VAL A 228 -0.64 -0.78 -5.73
CA VAL A 228 -0.48 0.08 -6.89
C VAL A 228 -0.18 -0.74 -8.13
N LYS A 229 -0.86 -0.43 -9.24
CA LYS A 229 -0.73 -1.11 -10.53
C LYS A 229 -0.71 -0.09 -11.65
N LEU A 230 0.33 -0.14 -12.49
CA LEU A 230 0.44 0.72 -13.66
C LEU A 230 -0.75 0.50 -14.61
N ASN A 231 -1.16 1.58 -15.26
CA ASN A 231 -2.08 1.54 -16.38
C ASN A 231 -1.46 0.79 -17.57
N GLU A 232 -2.27 0.00 -18.26
CA GLU A 232 -1.87 -0.90 -19.36
C GLU A 232 -2.96 -0.93 -20.46
N PRO A 233 -2.63 -0.62 -21.72
CA PRO A 233 -1.39 0.05 -22.15
C PRO A 233 -1.18 1.40 -21.44
N TYR A 234 0.06 1.90 -21.43
CA TYR A 234 0.44 3.18 -20.80
C TYR A 234 -0.36 4.40 -21.31
N THR A 235 -1.12 4.27 -22.39
CA THR A 235 -2.02 5.30 -22.91
C THR A 235 -3.38 5.33 -22.21
N SER A 236 -3.78 4.27 -21.51
CA SER A 236 -5.06 4.10 -20.81
C SER A 236 -5.09 4.78 -19.44
N SER A 237 -6.28 5.14 -18.97
CA SER A 237 -6.56 5.57 -17.59
C SER A 237 -7.24 4.44 -16.82
N ASN A 238 -6.47 3.39 -16.51
CA ASN A 238 -6.93 2.15 -15.86
C ASN A 238 -5.93 1.61 -14.82
N GLY A 239 -5.05 2.49 -14.32
CA GLY A 239 -4.13 2.16 -13.23
C GLY A 239 -4.88 2.10 -11.91
N VAL A 240 -4.41 1.23 -11.02
CA VAL A 240 -4.99 1.03 -9.69
C VAL A 240 -4.10 1.70 -8.66
N PHE A 241 -4.70 2.46 -7.74
CA PHE A 241 -4.06 2.92 -6.52
C PHE A 241 -5.06 2.78 -5.37
N GLN A 242 -4.82 1.81 -4.51
CA GLN A 242 -5.61 1.54 -3.32
C GLN A 242 -4.73 1.68 -2.08
N VAL A 243 -5.27 2.31 -1.03
CA VAL A 243 -4.57 2.50 0.25
C VAL A 243 -5.51 2.13 1.38
N TRP A 244 -5.01 1.31 2.30
CA TRP A 244 -5.66 0.97 3.56
C TRP A 244 -4.85 1.49 4.74
N LYS A 245 -5.54 1.82 5.83
CA LYS A 245 -4.95 2.12 7.12
C LYS A 245 -5.70 1.34 8.20
N ASP A 246 -4.98 0.55 8.98
CA ASP A 246 -5.52 -0.34 10.02
C ASP A 246 -6.66 -1.23 9.47
N GLY A 247 -6.46 -1.76 8.26
CA GLY A 247 -7.42 -2.60 7.54
C GLY A 247 -8.59 -1.88 6.87
N VAL A 248 -8.80 -0.59 7.13
CA VAL A 248 -9.86 0.23 6.50
C VAL A 248 -9.38 0.76 5.16
N LEU A 249 -10.15 0.54 4.08
CA LEU A 249 -9.91 1.13 2.76
C LEU A 249 -10.25 2.63 2.80
N GLY A 250 -9.33 3.49 2.38
CA GLY A 250 -9.55 4.95 2.36
C GLY A 250 -9.35 5.57 0.99
N VAL A 251 -8.41 5.07 0.19
CA VAL A 251 -8.25 5.45 -1.21
C VAL A 251 -8.57 4.23 -2.07
N ASP A 252 -9.48 4.37 -3.03
CA ASP A 252 -9.87 3.30 -3.95
C ASP A 252 -10.04 3.86 -5.37
N VAL A 253 -8.96 3.82 -6.15
CA VAL A 253 -8.90 4.37 -7.51
C VAL A 253 -8.51 3.26 -8.48
N SER A 254 -9.30 3.07 -9.53
CA SER A 254 -9.03 2.10 -10.61
C SER A 254 -8.96 2.73 -12.01
N THR A 255 -8.86 4.06 -12.05
CA THR A 255 -8.90 4.89 -13.27
C THR A 255 -7.70 5.82 -13.40
N MET A 256 -6.68 5.71 -12.55
CA MET A 256 -5.56 6.67 -12.51
C MET A 256 -4.62 6.46 -13.70
N LYS A 257 -3.98 7.53 -14.21
CA LYS A 257 -3.01 7.43 -15.30
C LYS A 257 -1.56 7.55 -14.81
N ILE A 258 -1.16 6.55 -14.03
CA ILE A 258 0.15 6.46 -13.33
C ILE A 258 1.39 6.69 -14.22
N ARG A 259 1.31 6.34 -15.50
CA ARG A 259 2.36 6.58 -16.50
C ARG A 259 1.80 7.03 -17.85
N ASP A 260 2.60 7.80 -18.56
CA ASP A 260 2.38 8.32 -19.91
C ASP A 260 3.29 7.67 -20.97
N THR A 261 4.25 6.88 -20.53
CA THR A 261 5.31 6.21 -21.30
C THR A 261 5.39 4.74 -20.87
N ASP A 262 6.04 3.88 -21.66
CA ASP A 262 6.15 2.44 -21.34
C ASP A 262 7.28 2.15 -20.34
N ASN A 263 7.23 2.80 -19.18
CA ASN A 263 8.15 2.60 -18.05
C ASN A 263 7.52 1.68 -17.00
N LEU A 264 8.36 1.08 -16.15
CA LEU A 264 7.95 0.24 -15.01
C LEU A 264 8.40 0.90 -13.70
N PHE A 265 7.75 0.58 -12.57
CA PHE A 265 8.27 0.91 -11.24
C PHE A 265 9.65 0.29 -11.09
N ASP A 266 10.65 1.01 -10.59
CA ASP A 266 12.04 0.53 -10.51
C ASP A 266 12.78 0.92 -9.23
N ASP A 267 12.28 1.91 -8.49
CA ASP A 267 12.85 2.39 -7.23
C ASP A 267 11.74 2.67 -6.21
N PHE A 268 11.86 2.11 -5.01
CA PHE A 268 10.92 2.26 -3.90
C PHE A 268 11.60 2.98 -2.72
N ARG A 269 10.93 3.98 -2.13
CA ARG A 269 11.46 4.75 -0.98
C ARG A 269 10.41 4.95 0.11
N LEU A 270 10.64 4.42 1.31
CA LEU A 270 9.82 4.64 2.51
C LEU A 270 10.42 5.70 3.44
N GLY A 271 9.60 6.57 4.04
CA GLY A 271 9.94 7.70 4.93
C GLY A 271 9.91 9.09 4.28
N ASN A 272 10.19 9.11 2.98
CA ASN A 272 10.56 10.18 2.05
C ASN A 272 10.41 11.70 2.30
N MET A 273 9.59 12.31 3.16
CA MET A 273 9.61 13.80 3.25
C MET A 273 9.02 14.47 4.50
N HIS A 274 9.70 15.53 4.95
CA HIS A 274 9.17 16.59 5.80
C HIS A 274 9.84 17.93 5.44
N ALA A 275 9.13 18.89 4.83
CA ALA A 275 9.75 20.15 4.41
C ALA A 275 10.02 21.11 5.59
N HIS A 276 11.16 21.79 5.59
CA HIS A 276 11.53 22.79 6.59
C HIS A 276 11.47 24.23 6.07
N ASP A 277 11.25 24.45 4.77
CA ASP A 277 11.20 25.79 4.18
C ASP A 277 9.79 26.38 4.21
N ALA A 278 9.69 27.69 4.45
CA ALA A 278 8.45 28.44 4.39
C ALA A 278 8.06 28.76 2.94
N LEU A 279 6.79 28.58 2.58
CA LEU A 279 6.26 28.92 1.26
C LEU A 279 4.79 29.35 1.34
N GLY A 280 4.47 30.49 0.73
CA GLY A 280 3.10 31.02 0.72
C GLY A 280 2.58 31.28 2.13
N GLN A 281 1.46 30.64 2.48
CA GLN A 281 0.84 30.73 3.82
C GLN A 281 1.50 29.81 4.86
N CYS A 282 2.41 28.94 4.45
CA CYS A 282 3.00 27.92 5.32
C CYS A 282 4.36 28.39 5.86
N ALA A 283 4.48 28.40 7.18
CA ALA A 283 5.72 28.68 7.88
C ALA A 283 6.74 27.52 7.73
N ALA A 284 7.98 27.77 8.17
CA ALA A 284 9.04 26.77 8.19
C ALA A 284 8.64 25.58 9.09
N GLY A 285 8.69 24.37 8.55
CA GLY A 285 8.35 23.14 9.28
C GLY A 285 9.39 22.79 10.35
N GLY A 286 8.92 22.30 11.49
CA GLY A 286 9.77 21.85 12.60
C GLY A 286 10.41 20.48 12.34
N ASP A 287 10.81 19.80 13.42
CA ASP A 287 11.49 18.49 13.34
C ASP A 287 10.47 17.34 13.29
N ASN A 288 10.79 16.27 12.58
CA ASN A 288 9.96 15.08 12.47
C ASN A 288 10.80 13.80 12.52
N VAL A 289 10.35 12.83 13.30
CA VAL A 289 10.92 11.48 13.34
C VAL A 289 9.81 10.50 13.00
N VAL A 290 10.13 9.53 12.15
CA VAL A 290 9.21 8.46 11.74
C VAL A 290 9.86 7.13 12.05
N TYR A 291 9.10 6.22 12.67
CA TYR A 291 9.49 4.85 12.92
C TYR A 291 8.68 3.92 12.02
N PHE A 292 9.33 2.88 11.53
CA PHE A 292 8.77 1.86 10.66
C PHE A 292 9.10 0.47 11.18
N ASP A 293 8.17 -0.46 10.99
CA ASP A 293 8.29 -1.86 11.43
C ASP A 293 7.53 -2.77 10.44
N ASP A 294 7.91 -4.05 10.36
CA ASP A 294 7.29 -5.08 9.50
C ASP A 294 7.05 -4.60 8.04
N LEU A 295 8.09 -4.10 7.38
CA LEU A 295 7.99 -3.73 5.96
C LEU A 295 7.90 -5.00 5.11
N TYR A 296 6.83 -5.17 4.34
CA TYR A 296 6.62 -6.24 3.37
C TYR A 296 6.34 -5.63 1.98
N ILE A 297 7.05 -6.09 0.94
CA ILE A 297 6.90 -5.63 -0.45
C ILE A 297 6.80 -6.85 -1.37
N ASP A 298 5.80 -6.88 -2.24
CA ASP A 298 5.45 -8.00 -3.13
C ASP A 298 4.92 -7.46 -4.47
N THR A 299 4.80 -8.32 -5.47
CA THR A 299 4.25 -7.98 -6.80
C THR A 299 2.76 -8.32 -6.92
N THR A 300 2.21 -9.13 -6.02
CA THR A 300 0.77 -9.47 -5.98
C THR A 300 0.21 -9.31 -4.57
N PRO A 301 -1.11 -9.06 -4.40
CA PRO A 301 -1.74 -9.03 -3.08
C PRO A 301 -1.80 -10.42 -2.40
N GLN A 302 -1.43 -11.51 -3.09
CA GLN A 302 -1.44 -12.87 -2.55
C GLN A 302 -0.50 -12.99 -1.35
N ARG A 303 -1.07 -13.30 -0.20
CA ARG A 303 -0.36 -13.42 1.08
C ARG A 303 -1.15 -14.29 2.04
N VAL A 304 -0.52 -14.66 3.15
CA VAL A 304 -1.19 -15.29 4.29
C VAL A 304 -1.09 -14.34 5.47
N GLU A 305 -2.20 -14.14 6.17
CA GLU A 305 -2.25 -13.36 7.41
C GLU A 305 -2.88 -14.17 8.53
N ILE A 306 -2.49 -13.87 9.77
CA ILE A 306 -3.23 -14.26 10.97
C ILE A 306 -3.92 -13.02 11.55
N SER A 307 -5.09 -13.22 12.14
CA SER A 307 -6.01 -12.16 12.54
C SER A 307 -6.63 -12.44 13.91
N ASP A 308 -7.03 -11.35 14.57
CA ASP A 308 -7.81 -11.33 15.81
C ASP A 308 -9.29 -11.75 15.65
N SER A 309 -9.79 -11.91 14.42
CA SER A 309 -11.23 -12.04 14.14
C SER A 309 -11.61 -13.23 13.24
N PRO A 310 -12.75 -13.90 13.51
CA PRO A 310 -13.30 -14.95 12.65
C PRO A 310 -13.76 -14.47 11.27
N THR A 311 -13.94 -13.17 11.03
CA THR A 311 -14.21 -12.64 9.68
C THR A 311 -13.25 -11.53 9.30
N TRP A 312 -12.81 -11.51 8.04
CA TRP A 312 -11.85 -10.53 7.52
C TRP A 312 -12.31 -9.07 7.73
N ALA A 313 -13.60 -8.81 7.53
CA ALA A 313 -14.21 -7.48 7.62
C ALA A 313 -14.35 -6.95 9.07
N SER A 314 -14.22 -7.79 10.08
CA SER A 314 -14.28 -7.39 11.50
C SER A 314 -12.94 -7.52 12.23
N SER A 315 -11.85 -7.79 11.50
CA SER A 315 -10.50 -7.78 12.06
C SER A 315 -10.05 -6.38 12.42
N THR A 316 -9.44 -6.22 13.59
CA THR A 316 -8.79 -4.98 14.03
C THR A 316 -7.26 -5.10 14.09
N HIS A 317 -6.73 -6.32 14.03
CA HIS A 317 -5.30 -6.61 14.01
C HIS A 317 -5.00 -7.77 13.04
N ARG A 318 -4.04 -7.59 12.13
CA ARG A 318 -3.56 -8.67 11.26
C ARG A 318 -2.03 -8.66 11.10
N GLU A 319 -1.44 -9.85 11.00
CA GLU A 319 0.01 -10.07 10.88
C GLU A 319 0.36 -10.99 9.70
N ILE A 320 1.21 -10.51 8.78
CA ILE A 320 1.66 -11.29 7.61
C ILE A 320 2.56 -12.46 8.02
N GLN A 321 2.35 -13.60 7.36
CA GLN A 321 3.13 -14.83 7.50
C GLN A 321 4.03 -15.03 6.27
N LEU A 322 5.28 -15.44 6.47
CA LEU A 322 6.24 -15.54 5.36
C LEU A 322 6.04 -16.80 4.53
N LEU A 323 5.85 -16.60 3.23
CA LEU A 323 5.64 -17.67 2.25
C LEU A 323 6.93 -18.45 1.97
N THR A 324 6.82 -19.78 1.90
CA THR A 324 7.92 -20.71 1.55
C THR A 324 7.57 -21.60 0.35
N SER A 325 6.28 -21.88 0.13
CA SER A 325 5.75 -22.46 -1.10
C SER A 325 4.34 -21.93 -1.37
N TRP A 326 3.94 -21.80 -2.64
CA TRP A 326 2.58 -21.43 -3.03
C TRP A 326 2.14 -22.20 -4.27
N SER A 327 0.89 -22.67 -4.25
CA SER A 327 0.15 -23.21 -5.39
C SER A 327 -1.35 -22.97 -5.14
N ASP A 328 -2.18 -23.17 -6.17
CA ASP A 328 -3.63 -22.90 -6.10
C ASP A 328 -4.39 -23.64 -4.98
N THR A 329 -3.84 -24.77 -4.51
CA THR A 329 -4.47 -25.64 -3.51
C THR A 329 -3.61 -25.88 -2.25
N SER A 330 -2.38 -25.37 -2.22
CA SER A 330 -1.51 -25.48 -1.04
C SER A 330 -0.48 -24.37 -0.93
N VAL A 331 -0.39 -23.78 0.26
CA VAL A 331 0.58 -22.75 0.65
C VAL A 331 1.34 -23.26 1.88
N THR A 332 2.66 -23.01 1.97
CA THR A 332 3.43 -23.27 3.20
C THR A 332 4.01 -21.97 3.70
N VAL A 333 3.83 -21.69 4.99
CA VAL A 333 4.34 -20.48 5.65
C VAL A 333 5.24 -20.81 6.83
N THR A 334 6.16 -19.90 7.15
CA THR A 334 6.77 -19.84 8.48
C THR A 334 5.86 -18.99 9.36
N LEU A 335 5.24 -19.60 10.37
CA LEU A 335 4.36 -18.89 11.30
C LEU A 335 5.15 -17.87 12.13
N ARG A 336 4.55 -16.72 12.38
CA ARG A 336 5.05 -15.69 13.29
C ARG A 336 3.90 -15.09 14.08
N ASN A 337 4.14 -14.85 15.36
CA ASN A 337 3.21 -14.11 16.21
C ASN A 337 2.95 -12.67 15.75
N GLY A 338 3.93 -11.99 15.14
CA GLY A 338 3.91 -10.53 15.03
C GLY A 338 3.72 -9.91 16.42
N ALA A 339 2.85 -8.90 16.54
CA ALA A 339 2.48 -8.30 17.82
C ALA A 339 1.52 -9.14 18.70
N PHE A 340 1.02 -10.30 18.25
CA PHE A 340 0.17 -11.16 19.08
C PHE A 340 0.96 -11.86 20.20
N SER A 341 0.37 -11.95 21.39
CA SER A 341 0.99 -12.65 22.53
C SER A 341 0.99 -14.18 22.39
N THR A 342 0.11 -14.73 21.54
CA THR A 342 0.00 -16.16 21.26
C THR A 342 -0.68 -16.39 19.90
N LEU A 343 -0.48 -17.55 19.28
CA LEU A 343 -1.18 -17.96 18.06
C LEU A 343 -2.54 -18.64 18.35
N ASN A 344 -2.88 -18.87 19.62
CA ASN A 344 -4.13 -19.52 20.00
C ASN A 344 -5.33 -18.57 19.92
N ASN A 345 -6.42 -19.07 19.35
CA ASN A 345 -7.66 -18.32 19.08
C ASN A 345 -7.48 -17.15 18.10
N LEU A 346 -6.46 -17.22 17.26
CA LEU A 346 -6.34 -16.38 16.06
C LEU A 346 -6.95 -17.10 14.86
N TYR A 347 -7.13 -16.39 13.76
CA TYR A 347 -7.75 -16.89 12.55
C TYR A 347 -6.82 -16.68 11.35
N LEU A 348 -6.59 -17.73 10.59
CA LEU A 348 -5.75 -17.72 9.39
C LEU A 348 -6.57 -17.35 8.16
N TYR A 349 -5.99 -16.46 7.36
CA TYR A 349 -6.49 -16.04 6.06
C TYR A 349 -5.45 -16.26 4.97
N VAL A 350 -5.90 -16.78 3.84
CA VAL A 350 -5.19 -16.78 2.56
C VAL A 350 -5.88 -15.71 1.69
N VAL A 351 -5.10 -14.77 1.18
CA VAL A 351 -5.54 -13.74 0.23
C VAL A 351 -5.11 -14.15 -1.17
N ASP A 352 -5.99 -14.01 -2.16
CA ASP A 352 -5.75 -14.38 -3.55
C ASP A 352 -5.11 -13.25 -4.39
N ALA A 353 -5.06 -13.43 -5.72
CA ALA A 353 -4.50 -12.46 -6.67
C ALA A 353 -5.39 -11.24 -6.92
N ASN A 354 -6.67 -11.30 -6.57
CA ASN A 354 -7.62 -10.19 -6.64
C ASN A 354 -7.60 -9.35 -5.35
N GLY A 355 -7.02 -9.88 -4.27
CA GLY A 355 -7.05 -9.27 -2.94
C GLY A 355 -8.18 -9.80 -2.06
N ASP A 356 -8.90 -10.82 -2.52
CA ASP A 356 -9.97 -11.48 -1.78
C ASP A 356 -9.40 -12.49 -0.76
N ALA A 357 -9.84 -12.38 0.48
CA ALA A 357 -9.54 -13.35 1.54
C ALA A 357 -10.62 -14.42 1.64
N ASN A 358 -10.33 -15.57 2.27
CA ASN A 358 -11.39 -16.52 2.65
C ASN A 358 -12.40 -15.85 3.58
N SER A 359 -13.69 -16.02 3.30
CA SER A 359 -14.79 -15.34 3.99
C SER A 359 -14.80 -15.57 5.51
N GLU A 360 -14.67 -16.84 5.90
CA GLU A 360 -14.53 -17.29 7.28
C GLU A 360 -13.07 -17.67 7.57
N GLY A 361 -12.50 -17.10 8.63
CA GLY A 361 -11.11 -17.37 9.04
C GLY A 361 -10.91 -18.78 9.60
N HIS A 362 -9.81 -19.43 9.24
CA HIS A 362 -9.52 -20.78 9.73
C HIS A 362 -8.87 -20.71 11.13
N LEU A 363 -9.58 -21.19 12.15
CA LEU A 363 -9.14 -21.08 13.56
C LEU A 363 -7.77 -21.75 13.80
N LEU A 364 -6.84 -20.99 14.37
CA LEU A 364 -5.58 -21.47 14.90
C LEU A 364 -5.75 -21.85 16.38
N CYS A 365 -5.68 -23.16 16.66
CA CYS A 365 -5.84 -23.71 18.00
C CYS A 365 -4.91 -24.89 18.25
N THR A 366 -4.05 -24.78 19.26
CA THR A 366 -3.28 -25.92 19.77
C THR A 366 -4.21 -26.90 20.49
N GLY A 367 -4.65 -27.95 19.78
CA GLY A 367 -5.42 -29.05 20.36
C GLY A 367 -6.95 -28.91 20.29
N CYS A 368 -7.49 -28.27 19.25
CA CYS A 368 -8.92 -28.43 18.94
C CYS A 368 -9.30 -29.93 18.81
N PRO A 369 -10.52 -30.33 19.18
CA PRO A 369 -11.08 -31.61 18.78
C PRO A 369 -11.03 -31.74 17.26
N ALA A 370 -10.67 -32.91 16.74
CA ALA A 370 -10.77 -33.18 15.30
C ALA A 370 -12.20 -32.91 14.82
N ALA A 371 -12.34 -32.34 13.62
CA ALA A 371 -13.66 -32.14 13.01
C ALA A 371 -14.43 -33.47 13.02
N PRO A 372 -15.72 -33.47 13.40
CA PRO A 372 -16.49 -34.70 13.49
C PRO A 372 -16.51 -35.37 12.10
N THR A 373 -15.97 -36.57 12.01
CA THR A 373 -16.05 -37.38 10.78
C THR A 373 -17.50 -37.54 10.41
N SER A 374 -17.87 -37.03 9.23
CA SER A 374 -19.21 -37.18 8.66
C SER A 374 -19.52 -38.67 8.52
N VAL A 375 -20.39 -39.16 9.40
CA VAL A 375 -20.91 -40.53 9.31
C VAL A 375 -21.84 -40.57 8.10
N VAL A 376 -21.37 -41.17 7.02
CA VAL A 376 -22.23 -41.53 5.89
C VAL A 376 -23.11 -42.68 6.37
N GLU A 377 -24.39 -42.38 6.66
CA GLU A 377 -25.41 -43.42 6.80
C GLU A 377 -25.52 -44.17 5.45
N GLN A 378 -25.48 -45.51 5.51
CA GLN A 378 -25.61 -46.42 4.36
C GLN A 378 -27.07 -46.82 4.13
#